data_AF-A0AAR2KII7-F1
#
_entry.id   AF-A0AAR2KII7-F1
#
_cell.length_a   1.000
_cell.length_b   1.000
_cell.length_c   1.000
_cell.angle_alpha   90.00
_cell.angle_beta   90.00
_cell.angle_gamma   90.00
#
_symmetry.space_group_name_H-M   'P 1'
#
loop_
_entity.id
_entity.type
_entity.pdbx_description
1 polymer ?
#
loop_
_entity_poly.entity_id
_entity_poly.type
_entity_poly.pdbx_seq_one_letter_code
_entity_poly.pdbx_strand_id
1 'polypeptide(L)'
;VNHQNEIVSPIKLQLQKVERIKGHIQQRPNIFSEMESFLPKKNGIYLSLVLGSVNVNLLSKQAAYKDEYEKFKLGVTVILLLLTFICQFLVTYRFVDALVNFLLVWYYCTLTIRESVLISNGSRIKGWWVFHHYISTFLSGVMLTWPDGELYQMFRSQFLTYCLYQGFVQCLQYYYQSGCLYRLKALGERHNLDLTVEGFQSWMWRGLTFLLPFLFFGHFWQLFNSVTLFRMARLPQCKEWQVLICGFSFLVLFAGNFFTTLAVVRHKRKTKNQGKSKGL
;
A
#
# COMPACT_ATOMS: atom_id res chain seq x y z
N VAL A 1 13.66 -57.53 -41.33
CA VAL A 1 13.59 -56.09 -40.96
C VAL A 1 12.40 -55.89 -40.03
N ASN A 2 12.58 -55.16 -38.93
CA ASN A 2 11.55 -54.52 -38.08
C ASN A 2 10.96 -55.14 -36.78
N HIS A 3 11.57 -56.14 -36.11
CA HIS A 3 11.09 -56.48 -34.74
C HIS A 3 11.68 -55.63 -33.60
N GLN A 4 12.75 -54.87 -33.84
CA GLN A 4 13.37 -54.02 -32.81
C GLN A 4 12.73 -52.62 -32.70
N ASN A 5 11.96 -52.18 -33.69
CA ASN A 5 11.34 -50.84 -33.71
C ASN A 5 9.96 -50.78 -33.02
N GLU A 6 9.25 -51.91 -32.87
CA GLU A 6 7.94 -51.95 -32.21
C GLU A 6 8.02 -51.91 -30.68
N ILE A 7 9.09 -52.44 -30.07
CA ILE A 7 9.26 -52.49 -28.60
C ILE A 7 9.84 -51.17 -28.05
N VAL A 8 10.59 -50.42 -28.86
CA VAL A 8 11.21 -49.15 -28.45
C VAL A 8 10.19 -48.01 -28.30
N SER A 9 9.09 -48.06 -29.06
CA SER A 9 7.97 -47.10 -28.99
C SER A 9 7.27 -47.08 -27.61
N PRO A 10 6.78 -48.21 -27.08
CA PRO A 10 6.13 -48.24 -25.76
C PRO A 10 7.10 -47.93 -24.63
N ILE A 11 8.37 -48.37 -24.71
CA ILE A 11 9.38 -48.06 -23.67
C ILE A 11 9.68 -46.55 -23.63
N LYS A 12 9.84 -45.89 -24.78
CA LYS A 12 9.99 -44.42 -24.86
C LYS A 12 8.76 -43.69 -24.31
N LEU A 13 7.55 -44.18 -24.61
CA LEU A 13 6.32 -43.60 -24.09
C LEU A 13 6.21 -43.73 -22.56
N GLN A 14 6.63 -44.87 -22.01
CA GLN A 14 6.69 -45.09 -20.56
C GLN A 14 7.75 -44.20 -19.90
N LEU A 15 8.93 -44.06 -20.49
CA LEU A 15 9.97 -43.13 -20.02
C LEU A 15 9.47 -41.68 -20.00
N GLN A 16 8.80 -41.22 -21.05
CA GLN A 16 8.19 -39.89 -21.08
C GLN A 16 7.09 -39.71 -20.02
N LYS A 17 6.29 -40.74 -19.75
CA LYS A 17 5.29 -40.71 -18.66
C LYS A 17 5.97 -40.60 -17.30
N VAL A 18 7.02 -41.39 -17.05
CA VAL A 18 7.80 -41.34 -15.80
C VAL A 18 8.46 -39.98 -15.61
N GLU A 19 9.03 -39.40 -16.67
CA GLU A 19 9.66 -38.09 -16.63
C GLU A 19 8.64 -36.97 -16.38
N ARG A 20 7.46 -37.05 -16.99
CA ARG A 20 6.34 -36.12 -16.74
C ARG A 20 5.81 -36.23 -15.30
N ILE A 21 5.66 -37.45 -14.78
CA ILE A 21 5.27 -37.71 -13.39
C ILE A 21 6.34 -37.18 -12.44
N LYS A 22 7.63 -37.39 -12.73
CA LYS A 22 8.75 -36.87 -11.93
C LYS A 22 8.77 -35.34 -11.92
N GLY A 23 8.52 -34.70 -13.06
CA GLY A 23 8.36 -33.25 -13.15
C GLY A 23 7.19 -32.73 -12.32
N HIS A 24 6.03 -33.40 -12.37
CA HIS A 24 4.88 -33.04 -11.52
C HIS A 24 5.19 -33.22 -10.03
N ILE A 25 5.89 -34.30 -9.63
CA ILE A 25 6.30 -34.55 -8.24
C ILE A 25 7.29 -33.48 -7.77
N GLN A 26 8.22 -33.04 -8.63
CA GLN A 26 9.17 -31.97 -8.31
C GLN A 26 8.51 -30.60 -8.18
N GLN A 27 7.40 -30.36 -8.89
CA GLN A 27 6.63 -29.12 -8.78
C GLN A 27 5.65 -29.10 -7.61
N ARG A 28 5.18 -30.27 -7.14
CA ARG A 28 4.27 -30.40 -5.99
C ARG A 28 4.71 -29.64 -4.73
N PRO A 29 5.96 -29.69 -4.24
CA PRO A 29 6.36 -28.93 -3.06
C PRO A 29 6.23 -27.42 -3.25
N ASN A 30 6.50 -26.90 -4.45
CA ASN A 30 6.28 -25.48 -4.75
C ASN A 30 4.79 -25.14 -4.78
N ILE A 31 3.96 -26.00 -5.36
CA ILE A 31 2.50 -25.84 -5.38
C ILE A 31 1.94 -25.91 -3.97
N PHE A 32 2.38 -26.85 -3.14
CA PHE A 32 1.95 -26.97 -1.74
C PHE A 32 2.40 -25.79 -0.89
N SER A 33 3.61 -25.28 -1.08
CA SER A 33 4.07 -24.05 -0.42
C SER A 33 3.24 -22.82 -0.86
N GLU A 34 2.87 -22.75 -2.13
CA GLU A 34 1.98 -21.72 -2.65
C GLU A 34 0.57 -21.85 -2.06
N MET A 35 0.03 -23.08 -1.99
CA MET A 35 -1.25 -23.39 -1.35
C MET A 35 -1.27 -23.07 0.15
N GLU A 36 -0.20 -23.39 0.86
CA GLU A 36 -0.01 -23.05 2.28
C GLU A 36 0.07 -21.54 2.49
N SER A 37 0.58 -20.78 1.52
CA SER A 37 0.56 -19.31 1.58
C SER A 37 -0.85 -18.70 1.50
N PHE A 38 -1.83 -19.47 0.99
CA PHE A 38 -3.25 -19.12 1.02
C PHE A 38 -3.97 -19.64 2.26
N LEU A 39 -3.31 -20.50 3.04
CA LEU A 39 -3.88 -20.94 4.30
C LEU A 39 -3.90 -19.77 5.29
N PRO A 40 -4.99 -19.62 6.04
CA PRO A 40 -5.15 -18.58 7.04
C PRO A 40 -4.09 -18.74 8.12
N LYS A 41 -3.35 -17.67 8.37
CA LYS A 41 -2.29 -17.66 9.38
C LYS A 41 -2.88 -17.23 10.71
N LYS A 42 -2.26 -17.68 11.81
CA LYS A 42 -2.59 -17.22 13.15
C LYS A 42 -2.55 -15.68 13.19
N ASN A 43 -3.47 -15.09 13.97
CA ASN A 43 -3.54 -13.64 14.15
C ASN A 43 -2.17 -13.08 14.56
N GLY A 44 -1.74 -11.99 13.91
CA GLY A 44 -0.57 -11.22 14.36
C GLY A 44 -0.83 -10.53 15.70
N ILE A 45 0.23 -10.09 16.37
CA ILE A 45 0.18 -9.46 17.71
C ILE A 45 -0.81 -8.29 17.75
N TYR A 46 -0.74 -7.38 16.78
CA TYR A 46 -1.65 -6.22 16.69
C TYR A 46 -3.12 -6.66 16.57
N LEU A 47 -3.40 -7.61 15.69
CA LEU A 47 -4.75 -8.09 15.44
C LEU A 47 -5.33 -8.82 16.65
N SER A 48 -4.50 -9.60 17.35
CA SER A 48 -4.86 -10.25 18.60
C SER A 48 -5.08 -9.25 19.74
N LEU A 49 -4.39 -8.11 19.74
CA LEU A 49 -4.61 -7.05 20.73
C LEU A 49 -5.94 -6.33 20.49
N VAL A 50 -6.25 -6.00 19.23
CA VAL A 50 -7.44 -5.21 18.87
C VAL A 50 -8.72 -6.06 18.88
N LEU A 51 -8.66 -7.29 18.37
CA LEU A 51 -9.83 -8.18 18.22
C LEU A 51 -9.89 -9.29 19.27
N GLY A 52 -8.90 -9.38 20.17
CA GLY A 52 -8.81 -10.47 21.13
C GLY A 52 -8.54 -11.82 20.46
N SER A 53 -9.04 -12.90 21.09
CA SER A 53 -8.89 -14.27 20.61
C SER A 53 -9.85 -14.65 19.46
N VAL A 54 -10.47 -13.68 18.79
CA VAL A 54 -11.43 -13.93 17.70
C VAL A 54 -10.68 -14.37 16.44
N ASN A 55 -11.13 -15.48 15.85
CA ASN A 55 -10.58 -15.97 14.59
C ASN A 55 -11.15 -15.19 13.40
N VAL A 56 -10.31 -14.41 12.71
CA VAL A 56 -10.70 -13.59 11.54
C VAL A 56 -10.41 -14.27 10.20
N ASN A 57 -10.42 -15.59 10.22
CA ASN A 57 -10.18 -16.40 9.05
C ASN A 57 -11.37 -16.34 8.05
N LEU A 58 -11.09 -15.96 6.81
CA LEU A 58 -12.04 -15.73 5.73
C LEU A 58 -11.95 -16.79 4.62
N LEU A 59 -11.90 -18.08 4.96
CA LEU A 59 -11.67 -19.23 4.05
C LEU A 59 -12.25 -19.13 2.62
N SER A 60 -13.49 -18.64 2.44
CA SER A 60 -14.12 -18.50 1.12
C SER A 60 -14.48 -17.06 0.71
N LYS A 61 -14.28 -16.08 1.61
CA LYS A 61 -14.74 -14.69 1.44
C LYS A 61 -13.61 -13.68 1.24
N GLN A 62 -12.37 -14.13 1.07
CA GLN A 62 -11.19 -13.27 0.98
C GLN A 62 -11.29 -12.24 -0.17
N ALA A 63 -11.75 -12.67 -1.36
CA ALA A 63 -11.91 -11.80 -2.51
C ALA A 63 -13.01 -10.74 -2.29
N ALA A 64 -14.17 -11.15 -1.76
CA ALA A 64 -15.27 -10.25 -1.45
C ALA A 64 -14.87 -9.22 -0.37
N TYR A 65 -14.19 -9.65 0.69
CA TYR A 65 -13.70 -8.76 1.74
C TYR A 65 -12.72 -7.73 1.20
N LYS A 66 -11.82 -8.17 0.31
CA LYS A 66 -10.91 -7.28 -0.40
C LYS A 66 -11.68 -6.24 -1.22
N ASP A 67 -12.67 -6.64 -2.00
CA ASP A 67 -13.41 -5.70 -2.86
C ASP A 67 -14.15 -4.67 -2.00
N GLU A 68 -14.72 -5.08 -0.86
CA GLU A 68 -15.32 -4.16 0.12
C GLU A 68 -14.29 -3.24 0.79
N TYR A 69 -13.05 -3.71 1.01
CA TYR A 69 -11.96 -2.87 1.50
C TYR A 69 -11.54 -1.82 0.45
N GLU A 70 -11.43 -2.19 -0.83
CA GLU A 70 -11.08 -1.27 -1.91
C GLU A 70 -12.18 -0.23 -2.15
N LYS A 71 -13.46 -0.63 -2.14
CA LYS A 71 -14.60 0.30 -2.19
C LYS A 71 -14.63 1.26 -1.01
N PHE A 72 -14.39 0.74 0.20
CA PHE A 72 -14.31 1.55 1.42
C PHE A 72 -13.21 2.60 1.31
N LYS A 73 -12.01 2.20 0.88
CA LYS A 73 -10.86 3.08 0.69
C LYS A 73 -11.20 4.24 -0.24
N LEU A 74 -11.75 3.94 -1.42
CA LEU A 74 -12.14 4.96 -2.39
C LEU A 74 -13.25 5.87 -1.84
N GLY A 75 -14.31 5.28 -1.27
CA GLY A 75 -15.47 6.01 -0.76
C GLY A 75 -15.07 7.02 0.32
N VAL A 76 -14.28 6.59 1.30
CA VAL A 76 -13.81 7.49 2.38
C VAL A 76 -12.81 8.52 1.85
N THR A 77 -11.94 8.16 0.89
CA THR A 77 -11.02 9.12 0.24
C THR A 77 -11.78 10.24 -0.46
N VAL A 78 -12.86 9.93 -1.18
CA VAL A 78 -13.70 10.94 -1.85
C VAL A 78 -14.39 11.84 -0.82
N ILE A 79 -14.93 11.28 0.26
CA ILE A 79 -15.54 12.07 1.35
C ILE A 79 -14.50 13.01 1.97
N LEU A 80 -13.30 12.51 2.30
CA LEU A 80 -12.21 13.30 2.85
C LEU A 80 -11.76 14.42 1.90
N LEU A 81 -11.69 14.15 0.60
CA LEU A 81 -11.34 15.14 -0.42
C LEU A 81 -12.38 16.27 -0.49
N LEU A 82 -13.67 15.93 -0.46
CA LEU A 82 -14.75 16.95 -0.43
C LEU A 82 -14.73 17.77 0.85
N LEU A 83 -14.57 17.13 2.01
CA LEU A 83 -14.54 17.82 3.30
C LEU A 83 -13.31 18.72 3.44
N THR A 84 -12.14 18.25 3.02
CA THR A 84 -10.91 19.07 3.01
C THR A 84 -11.01 20.23 2.04
N PHE A 85 -11.69 20.06 0.90
CA PHE A 85 -11.98 21.16 -0.04
C PHE A 85 -12.86 22.23 0.60
N ILE A 86 -13.93 21.82 1.28
CA ILE A 86 -14.81 22.73 2.01
C ILE A 86 -14.03 23.47 3.10
N CYS A 87 -13.19 22.78 3.88
CA CYS A 87 -12.36 23.42 4.93
C CYS A 87 -11.31 24.37 4.35
N GLN A 88 -10.77 24.08 3.17
CA GLN A 88 -9.74 24.92 2.58
C GLN A 88 -10.30 26.21 1.99
N PHE A 89 -11.44 26.14 1.30
CA PHE A 89 -11.93 27.26 0.47
C PHE A 89 -13.21 27.92 0.99
N LEU A 90 -14.04 27.21 1.77
CA LEU A 90 -15.38 27.69 2.15
C LEU A 90 -15.51 27.98 3.64
N VAL A 91 -14.83 27.21 4.50
CA VAL A 91 -15.04 27.26 5.96
C VAL A 91 -13.72 27.31 6.73
N THR A 92 -13.53 28.36 7.52
CA THR A 92 -12.34 28.59 8.36
C THR A 92 -12.66 28.47 9.85
N TYR A 93 -13.32 27.38 10.25
CA TYR A 93 -13.59 27.07 11.66
C TYR A 93 -12.77 25.87 12.14
N ARG A 94 -12.04 26.04 13.24
CA ARG A 94 -11.20 25.00 13.86
C ARG A 94 -11.97 23.71 14.17
N PHE A 95 -13.25 23.82 14.53
CA PHE A 95 -14.11 22.67 14.79
C PHE A 95 -14.26 21.77 13.56
N VAL A 96 -14.44 22.35 12.38
CA VAL A 96 -14.60 21.59 11.13
C VAL A 96 -13.27 20.94 10.75
N ASP A 97 -12.14 21.62 10.95
CA ASP A 97 -10.83 21.00 10.78
C ASP A 97 -10.62 19.82 11.75
N ALA A 98 -11.13 19.92 12.99
CA ALA A 98 -11.09 18.82 13.96
C ALA A 98 -11.92 17.62 13.48
N LEU A 99 -13.11 17.84 12.90
CA LEU A 99 -13.91 16.76 12.32
C LEU A 99 -13.17 16.06 11.17
N VAL A 100 -12.48 16.81 10.31
CA VAL A 100 -11.66 16.24 9.24
C VAL A 100 -10.49 15.43 9.79
N ASN A 101 -9.76 15.96 10.77
CA ASN A 101 -8.64 15.24 11.39
C ASN A 101 -9.10 14.00 12.16
N PHE A 102 -10.24 14.07 12.84
CA PHE A 102 -10.87 12.91 13.48
C PHE A 102 -11.23 11.84 12.46
N LEU A 103 -11.83 12.24 11.33
CA LEU A 103 -12.14 11.32 10.23
C LEU A 103 -10.87 10.68 9.64
N LEU A 104 -9.76 11.43 9.52
CA LEU A 104 -8.46 10.89 9.10
C LEU A 104 -7.91 9.85 10.09
N VAL A 105 -7.97 10.14 11.39
CA VAL A 105 -7.56 9.18 12.44
C VAL A 105 -8.39 7.91 12.33
N TRP A 106 -9.71 8.04 12.28
CA TRP A 106 -10.62 6.90 12.13
C TRP A 106 -10.35 6.10 10.86
N TYR A 107 -10.12 6.78 9.74
CA TYR A 107 -9.84 6.17 8.45
C TYR A 107 -8.56 5.32 8.49
N TYR A 108 -7.43 5.90 8.89
CA TYR A 108 -6.16 5.18 8.93
C TYR A 108 -6.17 4.06 9.99
N CYS A 109 -6.80 4.26 11.16
CA CYS A 109 -7.04 3.17 12.11
C CYS A 109 -7.80 2.01 11.46
N THR A 110 -8.88 2.30 10.74
CA THR A 110 -9.68 1.27 10.07
C THR A 110 -8.88 0.54 9.00
N LEU A 111 -8.03 1.25 8.24
CA LEU A 111 -7.14 0.62 7.26
C LEU A 111 -6.18 -0.37 7.93
N THR A 112 -5.53 0.00 9.04
CA THR A 112 -4.59 -0.92 9.73
C THR A 112 -5.26 -2.22 10.16
N ILE A 113 -6.50 -2.16 10.65
CA ILE A 113 -7.27 -3.33 11.07
C ILE A 113 -7.63 -4.19 9.86
N ARG A 114 -8.21 -3.57 8.81
CA ARG A 114 -8.63 -4.28 7.61
C ARG A 114 -7.44 -4.92 6.87
N GLU A 115 -6.31 -4.24 6.81
CA GLU A 115 -5.07 -4.77 6.24
C GLU A 115 -4.48 -5.90 7.07
N SER A 116 -4.54 -5.83 8.40
CA SER A 116 -4.11 -6.93 9.27
C SER A 116 -4.97 -8.19 9.08
N VAL A 117 -6.27 -8.03 8.84
CA VAL A 117 -7.17 -9.14 8.45
C VAL A 117 -6.76 -9.69 7.09
N LEU A 118 -6.49 -8.84 6.10
CA LEU A 118 -6.06 -9.26 4.76
C LEU A 118 -4.72 -10.01 4.79
N ILE A 119 -3.75 -9.55 5.58
CA ILE A 119 -2.44 -10.19 5.74
C ILE A 119 -2.58 -11.57 6.39
N SER A 120 -3.43 -11.68 7.42
CA SER A 120 -3.70 -12.97 8.09
C SER A 120 -4.39 -13.97 7.16
N ASN A 121 -5.04 -13.48 6.10
CA ASN A 121 -5.72 -14.26 5.06
C ASN A 121 -4.94 -14.36 3.74
N GLY A 122 -3.61 -14.14 3.75
CA GLY A 122 -2.74 -14.41 2.59
C GLY A 122 -2.45 -13.22 1.67
N SER A 123 -2.96 -12.01 1.96
CA SER A 123 -2.60 -10.82 1.19
C SER A 123 -1.13 -10.42 1.42
N ARG A 124 -0.42 -10.11 0.32
CA ARG A 124 1.01 -9.77 0.34
C ARG A 124 1.22 -8.25 0.36
N ILE A 125 0.87 -7.62 1.47
CA ILE A 125 1.10 -6.19 1.70
C ILE A 125 2.53 -5.99 2.23
N LYS A 126 3.30 -5.05 1.66
CA LYS A 126 4.65 -4.77 2.18
C LYS A 126 4.56 -4.05 3.53
N GLY A 127 5.45 -4.43 4.45
CA GLY A 127 5.45 -3.88 5.82
C GLY A 127 5.53 -2.36 5.90
N TRP A 128 6.26 -1.69 5.00
CA TRP A 128 6.29 -0.21 4.95
C TRP A 128 4.90 0.40 4.78
N TRP A 129 4.02 -0.19 3.96
CA TRP A 129 2.70 0.39 3.70
C TRP A 129 1.81 0.29 4.94
N VAL A 130 1.85 -0.84 5.64
CA VAL A 130 1.19 -0.98 6.94
C VAL A 130 1.77 0.01 7.97
N PHE A 131 3.09 0.16 7.99
CA PHE A 131 3.78 1.07 8.91
C PHE A 131 3.44 2.54 8.65
N HIS A 132 3.33 2.95 7.38
CA HIS A 132 2.95 4.32 7.07
C HIS A 132 1.54 4.63 7.61
N HIS A 133 0.60 3.67 7.57
CA HIS A 133 -0.76 3.91 8.06
C HIS A 133 -0.75 4.23 9.57
N TYR A 134 0.07 3.53 10.36
CA TYR A 134 0.26 3.86 11.78
C TYR A 134 0.82 5.27 11.99
N ILE A 135 1.81 5.67 11.19
CA ILE A 135 2.37 7.03 11.28
C ILE A 135 1.33 8.07 10.88
N SER A 136 0.54 7.82 9.83
CA SER A 136 -0.54 8.70 9.38
C SER A 136 -1.63 8.85 10.44
N THR A 137 -2.05 7.76 11.09
CA THR A 137 -2.96 7.81 12.26
C THR A 137 -2.39 8.70 13.35
N PHE A 138 -1.13 8.48 13.72
CA PHE A 138 -0.47 9.25 14.77
C PHE A 138 -0.38 10.74 14.40
N LEU A 139 0.07 11.06 13.18
CA LEU A 139 0.16 12.42 12.67
C LEU A 139 -1.20 13.13 12.70
N SER A 140 -2.27 12.48 12.20
CA SER A 140 -3.62 13.04 12.25
C SER A 140 -4.14 13.21 13.68
N GLY A 141 -3.76 12.33 14.60
CA GLY A 141 -4.05 12.46 16.03
C GLY A 141 -3.37 13.67 16.65
N VAL A 142 -2.09 13.89 16.34
CA VAL A 142 -1.34 15.07 16.81
C VAL A 142 -1.96 16.35 16.24
N MET A 143 -2.29 16.38 14.94
CA MET A 143 -3.00 17.49 14.30
C MET A 143 -4.37 17.76 14.94
N LEU A 144 -5.13 16.71 15.30
CA LEU A 144 -6.40 16.84 16.00
C LEU A 144 -6.25 17.54 17.35
N THR A 145 -5.20 17.20 18.11
CA THR A 145 -4.91 17.76 19.44
C THR A 145 -4.19 19.11 19.41
N TRP A 146 -3.82 19.62 18.24
CA TRP A 146 -3.13 20.90 18.11
C TRP A 146 -4.11 22.05 18.43
N PRO A 147 -3.90 22.85 19.48
CA PRO A 147 -4.81 23.93 19.85
C PRO A 147 -4.92 25.00 18.75
N ASP A 148 -6.01 25.77 18.80
CA ASP A 148 -6.21 26.89 17.87
C ASP A 148 -5.30 28.06 18.23
N GLY A 149 -4.07 28.03 17.71
CA GLY A 149 -3.04 29.04 17.93
C GLY A 149 -2.51 29.63 16.63
N GLU A 150 -1.66 30.64 16.73
CA GLU A 150 -1.02 31.30 15.58
C GLU A 150 -0.27 30.28 14.71
N LEU A 151 0.51 29.38 15.32
CA LEU A 151 1.29 28.38 14.59
C LEU A 151 0.39 27.35 13.89
N TYR A 152 -0.73 26.96 14.50
CA TYR A 152 -1.72 26.12 13.83
C TYR A 152 -2.25 26.82 12.59
N GLN A 153 -2.68 28.08 12.70
CA GLN A 153 -3.22 28.85 11.58
C GLN A 153 -2.20 29.09 10.46
N MET A 154 -0.93 29.30 10.80
CA MET A 154 0.16 29.40 9.84
C MET A 154 0.35 28.12 9.02
N PHE A 155 0.23 26.95 9.65
CA PHE A 155 0.43 25.67 8.97
C PHE A 155 -0.85 25.11 8.33
N ARG A 156 -2.02 25.52 8.80
CA ARG A 156 -3.35 25.01 8.41
C ARG A 156 -3.54 24.89 6.91
N SER A 157 -3.33 25.98 6.17
CA SER A 157 -3.56 26.02 4.72
C SER A 157 -2.63 25.06 3.97
N GLN A 158 -1.37 24.97 4.42
CA GLN A 158 -0.38 24.07 3.84
C GLN A 158 -0.76 22.60 4.11
N PHE A 159 -1.24 22.29 5.32
CA PHE A 159 -1.71 20.95 5.68
C PHE A 159 -2.95 20.54 4.89
N LEU A 160 -3.98 21.39 4.83
CA LEU A 160 -5.23 21.08 4.11
C LEU A 160 -4.98 20.92 2.61
N THR A 161 -4.12 21.76 2.02
CA THR A 161 -3.70 21.61 0.62
C THR A 161 -2.95 20.29 0.39
N TYR A 162 -2.09 19.88 1.34
CA TYR A 162 -1.45 18.57 1.30
C TYR A 162 -2.47 17.42 1.39
N CYS A 163 -3.48 17.51 2.26
CA CYS A 163 -4.54 16.51 2.36
C CYS A 163 -5.37 16.40 1.07
N LEU A 164 -5.71 17.53 0.44
CA LEU A 164 -6.36 17.58 -0.87
C LEU A 164 -5.52 16.88 -1.94
N TYR A 165 -4.23 17.23 -1.99
CA TYR A 165 -3.30 16.61 -2.93
C TYR A 165 -3.20 15.10 -2.70
N GLN A 166 -3.12 14.65 -1.46
CA GLN A 166 -3.10 13.23 -1.12
C GLN A 166 -4.37 12.51 -1.57
N GLY A 167 -5.56 13.06 -1.29
CA GLY A 167 -6.82 12.46 -1.74
C GLY A 167 -6.88 12.34 -3.26
N PHE A 168 -6.39 13.36 -3.98
CA PHE A 168 -6.30 13.30 -5.45
C PHE A 168 -5.35 12.19 -5.93
N VAL A 169 -4.16 12.08 -5.35
CA VAL A 169 -3.19 11.03 -5.69
C VAL A 169 -3.74 9.64 -5.35
N GLN A 170 -4.40 9.47 -4.21
CA GLN A 170 -5.05 8.21 -3.81
C GLN A 170 -6.14 7.79 -4.81
N CYS A 171 -6.95 8.73 -5.31
CA CYS A 171 -7.90 8.45 -6.38
C CYS A 171 -7.18 7.99 -7.68
N LEU A 172 -6.16 8.73 -8.12
CA LEU A 172 -5.36 8.35 -9.29
C LEU A 172 -4.74 6.96 -9.14
N GLN A 173 -4.18 6.67 -7.97
CA GLN A 173 -3.60 5.38 -7.62
C GLN A 173 -4.63 4.28 -7.72
N TYR A 174 -5.81 4.48 -7.13
CA TYR A 174 -6.90 3.50 -7.16
C TYR A 174 -7.31 3.14 -8.58
N TYR A 175 -7.65 4.14 -9.42
CA TYR A 175 -8.10 3.88 -10.79
C TYR A 175 -7.01 3.20 -11.62
N TYR A 176 -5.79 3.70 -11.53
CA TYR A 176 -4.66 3.15 -12.27
C TYR A 176 -4.34 1.71 -11.86
N GLN A 177 -4.23 1.46 -10.56
CA GLN A 177 -3.82 0.17 -10.04
C GLN A 177 -4.91 -0.87 -10.20
N SER A 178 -6.19 -0.50 -10.01
CA SER A 178 -7.33 -1.39 -10.25
C SER A 178 -7.37 -1.88 -11.70
N GLY A 179 -7.18 -0.98 -12.68
CA GLY A 179 -7.12 -1.37 -14.10
C GLY A 179 -5.93 -2.28 -14.44
N CYS A 180 -4.76 -2.00 -13.86
CA CYS A 180 -3.59 -2.85 -14.06
C CYS A 180 -3.73 -4.22 -13.40
N LEU A 181 -4.26 -4.28 -12.17
CA LEU A 181 -4.54 -5.53 -11.47
C LEU A 181 -5.58 -6.36 -12.20
N TYR A 182 -6.64 -5.74 -12.71
CA TYR A 182 -7.65 -6.43 -13.52
C TYR A 182 -7.02 -7.12 -14.73
N ARG A 183 -6.21 -6.39 -15.50
CA ARG A 183 -5.49 -6.95 -16.66
C ARG A 183 -4.56 -8.09 -16.27
N LEU A 184 -3.76 -7.92 -15.20
CA LEU A 184 -2.82 -8.95 -14.77
C LEU A 184 -3.52 -10.20 -14.21
N LYS A 185 -4.66 -10.04 -13.55
CA LYS A 185 -5.51 -11.17 -13.12
C LYS A 185 -6.11 -11.91 -14.31
N ALA A 186 -6.63 -11.19 -15.31
CA ALA A 186 -7.16 -11.78 -16.54
C ALA A 186 -6.09 -12.57 -17.32
N LEU A 187 -4.82 -12.15 -17.23
CA LEU A 187 -3.67 -12.85 -17.80
C LEU A 187 -3.12 -13.99 -16.92
N GLY A 188 -3.65 -14.19 -15.70
CA GLY A 188 -3.12 -15.15 -14.73
C GLY A 188 -1.74 -14.76 -14.15
N GLU A 189 -1.21 -13.58 -14.44
CA GLU A 189 0.10 -13.10 -13.97
C GLU A 189 0.08 -12.59 -12.51
N ARG A 190 -1.11 -12.37 -11.93
CA ARG A 190 -1.27 -11.81 -10.57
C ARG A 190 -2.36 -12.51 -9.78
N HIS A 191 -2.15 -12.53 -8.47
CA HIS A 191 -3.05 -13.19 -7.54
C HIS A 191 -4.29 -12.33 -7.22
N ASN A 192 -5.41 -12.99 -6.93
CA ASN A 192 -6.69 -12.31 -6.71
C ASN A 192 -6.69 -11.40 -5.48
N LEU A 193 -5.82 -11.63 -4.49
CA LEU A 193 -5.70 -10.85 -3.25
C LEU A 193 -4.75 -9.64 -3.32
N ASP A 194 -4.11 -9.35 -4.46
CA ASP A 194 -3.18 -8.20 -4.58
C ASP A 194 -3.92 -6.86 -4.61
N LEU A 195 -3.70 -6.00 -3.61
CA LEU A 195 -4.45 -4.75 -3.38
C LEU A 195 -3.85 -3.55 -4.13
N THR A 196 -4.66 -2.48 -4.25
CA THR A 196 -4.12 -1.16 -4.56
C THR A 196 -3.34 -0.64 -3.35
N VAL A 197 -2.19 -0.03 -3.60
CA VAL A 197 -1.23 0.41 -2.58
C VAL A 197 -1.02 1.92 -2.72
N GLU A 198 -0.85 2.62 -1.60
CA GLU A 198 -0.54 4.08 -1.59
C GLU A 198 0.85 4.44 -2.14
N GLY A 199 1.54 3.53 -2.82
CA GLY A 199 2.73 3.88 -3.59
C GLY A 199 2.98 2.99 -4.78
N PHE A 200 4.26 2.84 -5.13
CA PHE A 200 4.66 2.26 -6.40
C PHE A 200 5.13 0.81 -6.23
N GLN A 201 4.65 -0.08 -7.09
CA GLN A 201 5.01 -1.51 -7.11
C GLN A 201 5.66 -1.91 -8.43
N SER A 202 6.46 -2.98 -8.39
CA SER A 202 7.28 -3.42 -9.54
C SER A 202 6.46 -3.89 -10.75
N TRP A 203 5.23 -4.37 -10.54
CA TRP A 203 4.32 -4.81 -11.59
C TRP A 203 3.64 -3.65 -12.33
N MET A 204 3.65 -2.46 -11.74
CA MET A 204 3.02 -1.29 -12.35
C MET A 204 3.83 -0.78 -13.56
N TRP A 205 5.10 -1.16 -13.70
CA TRP A 205 6.01 -0.70 -14.76
C TRP A 205 5.57 -0.93 -16.22
N ARG A 206 4.64 -1.84 -16.51
CA ARG A 206 4.17 -2.09 -17.91
C ARG A 206 3.32 -0.92 -18.48
N GLY A 207 3.01 0.10 -17.69
CA GLY A 207 2.41 1.36 -18.18
C GLY A 207 2.64 2.57 -17.26
N LEU A 208 3.66 2.54 -16.39
CA LEU A 208 3.79 3.46 -15.27
C LEU A 208 5.11 4.22 -15.19
N THR A 209 5.31 5.10 -16.16
CA THR A 209 6.00 6.38 -15.91
C THR A 209 5.01 7.45 -15.42
N PHE A 210 3.72 7.35 -15.73
CA PHE A 210 2.75 8.43 -15.49
C PHE A 210 2.52 8.79 -14.02
N LEU A 211 2.39 7.81 -13.13
CA LEU A 211 2.07 8.01 -11.71
C LEU A 211 3.30 8.43 -10.90
N LEU A 212 4.49 8.08 -11.38
CA LEU A 212 5.75 8.28 -10.65
C LEU A 212 6.03 9.77 -10.34
N PRO A 213 5.83 10.74 -11.27
CA PRO A 213 5.93 12.16 -10.97
C PRO A 213 5.00 12.61 -9.84
N PHE A 214 3.73 12.18 -9.83
CA PHE A 214 2.79 12.52 -8.78
C PHE A 214 3.25 11.96 -7.42
N LEU A 215 3.72 10.71 -7.38
CA LEU A 215 4.23 10.14 -6.13
C LEU A 215 5.47 10.89 -5.61
N PHE A 216 6.44 11.17 -6.47
CA PHE A 216 7.62 11.92 -6.05
C PHE A 216 7.28 13.32 -5.59
N PHE A 217 6.37 14.01 -6.27
CA PHE A 217 5.89 15.32 -5.85
C PHE A 217 5.24 15.25 -4.47
N GLY A 218 4.37 14.26 -4.22
CA GLY A 218 3.80 14.02 -2.89
C GLY A 218 4.85 13.78 -1.81
N HIS A 219 5.89 12.98 -2.11
CA HIS A 219 6.99 12.72 -1.18
C HIS A 219 7.75 14.02 -0.88
N PHE A 220 8.11 14.80 -1.90
CA PHE A 220 8.78 16.09 -1.67
C PHE A 220 7.90 17.09 -0.92
N TRP A 221 6.57 17.04 -1.09
CA TRP A 221 5.65 17.82 -0.28
C TRP A 221 5.69 17.41 1.20
N GLN A 222 5.81 16.10 1.50
CA GLN A 222 6.02 15.64 2.88
C GLN A 222 7.32 16.21 3.47
N LEU A 223 8.41 16.22 2.70
CA LEU A 223 9.66 16.87 3.12
C LEU A 223 9.48 18.37 3.34
N PHE A 224 8.77 19.06 2.44
CA PHE A 224 8.47 20.48 2.57
C PHE A 224 7.68 20.79 3.84
N ASN A 225 6.64 20.01 4.15
CA ASN A 225 5.90 20.11 5.41
C ASN A 225 6.82 19.93 6.63
N SER A 226 7.68 18.91 6.59
CA SER A 226 8.64 18.65 7.66
C SER A 226 9.59 19.84 7.89
N VAL A 227 10.19 20.38 6.81
CA VAL A 227 11.09 21.53 6.87
C VAL A 227 10.37 22.78 7.38
N THR A 228 9.15 23.06 6.91
CA THR A 228 8.33 24.18 7.40
C THR A 228 8.10 24.04 8.90
N LEU A 229 7.67 22.87 9.38
CA LEU A 229 7.42 22.64 10.79
C LEU A 229 8.69 22.76 11.65
N PHE A 230 9.84 22.26 11.18
CA PHE A 230 11.10 22.46 11.91
C PHE A 230 11.57 23.91 11.93
N ARG A 231 11.26 24.71 10.91
CA ARG A 231 11.50 26.16 10.94
C ARG A 231 10.57 26.85 11.95
N MET A 232 9.29 26.49 11.95
CA MET A 232 8.31 27.00 12.90
C MET A 232 8.67 26.63 14.35
N ALA A 233 9.22 25.43 14.56
CA ALA A 233 9.69 24.99 15.88
C ALA A 233 10.83 25.83 16.46
N ARG A 234 11.54 26.61 15.63
CA ARG A 234 12.61 27.52 16.07
C ARG A 234 12.09 28.92 16.41
N LEU A 235 10.81 29.21 16.16
CA LEU A 235 10.23 30.50 16.50
C LEU A 235 10.16 30.66 18.03
N PRO A 236 10.48 31.84 18.58
CA PRO A 236 10.46 32.06 20.03
C PRO A 236 9.07 31.84 20.67
N GLN A 237 8.01 32.04 19.90
CA GLN A 237 6.62 31.80 20.33
C GLN A 237 6.19 30.32 20.33
N CYS A 238 7.04 29.40 19.85
CA CYS A 238 6.69 27.99 19.77
C CYS A 238 6.74 27.30 21.14
N LYS A 239 5.56 27.16 21.74
CA LYS A 239 5.33 26.38 22.98
C LYS A 239 4.65 25.02 22.72
N GLU A 240 4.16 24.82 21.49
CA GLU A 240 3.34 23.69 21.10
C GLU A 240 4.22 22.53 20.63
N TRP A 241 4.25 21.44 21.40
CA TRP A 241 5.05 20.25 21.08
C TRP A 241 4.57 19.56 19.79
N GLN A 242 3.32 19.77 19.40
CA GLN A 242 2.69 19.23 18.20
C GLN A 242 3.50 19.61 16.94
N VAL A 243 4.06 20.83 16.88
CA VAL A 243 4.86 21.32 15.75
C VAL A 243 6.03 20.38 15.48
N LEU A 244 6.81 20.05 16.52
CA LEU A 244 7.99 19.19 16.42
C LEU A 244 7.60 17.76 16.03
N ILE A 245 6.58 17.20 16.68
CA ILE A 245 6.15 15.82 16.44
C ILE A 245 5.55 15.64 15.04
N CYS A 246 4.76 16.61 14.55
CA CYS A 246 4.30 16.63 13.17
C CYS A 246 5.50 16.71 12.20
N GLY A 247 6.50 17.55 12.50
CA GLY A 247 7.71 17.70 11.70
C GLY A 247 8.48 16.38 11.54
N PHE A 248 8.67 15.64 12.64
CA PHE A 248 9.28 14.31 12.62
C PHE A 248 8.41 13.29 11.88
N SER A 249 7.10 13.28 12.10
CA SER A 249 6.19 12.34 11.45
C SER A 249 6.22 12.50 9.92
N PHE A 250 6.18 13.74 9.42
CA PHE A 250 6.34 14.03 8.00
C PHE A 250 7.71 13.63 7.45
N LEU A 251 8.79 13.78 8.24
CA LEU A 251 10.13 13.38 7.82
C LEU A 251 10.23 11.85 7.64
N VAL A 252 9.67 11.09 8.59
CA VAL A 252 9.66 9.62 8.53
C VAL A 252 8.83 9.14 7.35
N LEU A 253 7.63 9.72 7.15
CA LEU A 253 6.79 9.45 5.99
C LEU A 253 7.54 9.72 4.68
N PHE A 254 8.17 10.89 4.55
CA PHE A 254 8.98 11.22 3.38
C PHE A 254 10.08 10.18 3.14
N ALA A 255 10.90 9.92 4.15
CA ALA A 255 12.06 9.04 4.03
C ALA A 255 11.62 7.64 3.57
N GLY A 256 10.66 7.02 4.26
CA GLY A 256 10.25 5.66 3.90
C GLY A 256 9.49 5.59 2.57
N ASN A 257 8.65 6.58 2.24
CA ASN A 257 7.96 6.61 0.95
C ASN A 257 8.94 6.81 -0.22
N PHE A 258 9.88 7.74 -0.06
CA PHE A 258 10.91 8.04 -1.05
C PHE A 258 11.83 6.83 -1.27
N PHE A 259 12.39 6.26 -0.20
CA PHE A 259 13.29 5.11 -0.31
C PHE A 259 12.58 3.85 -0.82
N THR A 260 11.34 3.59 -0.42
CA THR A 260 10.55 2.46 -0.93
C THR A 260 10.29 2.61 -2.43
N THR A 261 9.87 3.80 -2.87
CA THR A 261 9.64 4.09 -4.29
C THR A 261 10.95 3.96 -5.08
N LEU A 262 12.04 4.53 -4.57
CA LEU A 262 13.35 4.49 -5.19
C LEU A 262 13.92 3.06 -5.28
N ALA A 263 13.72 2.23 -4.26
CA ALA A 263 14.10 0.83 -4.27
C ALA A 263 13.39 0.06 -5.40
N VAL A 264 12.10 0.31 -5.60
CA VAL A 264 11.33 -0.29 -6.70
C VAL A 264 11.83 0.18 -8.07
N VAL A 265 12.20 1.46 -8.18
CA VAL A 265 12.79 2.01 -9.43
C VAL A 265 14.16 1.41 -9.73
N ARG A 266 15.04 1.34 -8.74
CA ARG A 266 16.38 0.75 -8.86
C ARG A 266 16.30 -0.73 -9.22
N HIS A 267 15.44 -1.48 -8.55
CA HIS A 267 15.23 -2.91 -8.82
C HIS A 267 14.82 -3.13 -10.28
N LYS A 268 13.90 -2.30 -10.81
CA LYS A 268 13.49 -2.39 -12.22
C LYS A 268 14.63 -2.05 -13.19
N ARG A 269 15.38 -0.98 -12.92
CA ARG A 269 16.53 -0.61 -13.77
C ARG A 269 17.55 -1.75 -13.84
N LYS A 270 17.84 -2.39 -12.70
CA LYS A 270 18.74 -3.55 -12.63
C LYS A 270 18.23 -4.74 -13.44
N THR A 271 16.95 -5.10 -13.32
CA THR A 271 16.35 -6.20 -14.11
C THR A 271 16.34 -5.90 -15.60
N LYS A 272 16.07 -4.66 -16.02
CA LYS A 272 16.14 -4.26 -17.43
C LYS A 272 17.57 -4.37 -17.99
N ASN A 273 18.58 -3.98 -17.22
CA ASN A 273 19.98 -4.08 -17.63
C ASN A 273 20.47 -5.53 -17.73
N GLN A 274 20.06 -6.39 -16.78
CA GLN A 274 20.37 -7.82 -16.82
C GLN A 274 19.69 -8.54 -17.99
N GLY A 275 18.46 -8.17 -18.35
CA GLY A 275 17.77 -8.70 -19.53
C GLY A 275 18.45 -8.33 -20.84
N LYS A 276 19.02 -7.11 -20.93
CA LYS A 276 19.80 -6.67 -22.10
C LYS A 276 21.15 -7.41 -22.22
N SER A 277 21.80 -7.69 -21.09
CA SER A 277 23.10 -8.40 -21.07
C SER A 277 23.00 -9.90 -21.38
N LYS A 278 21.79 -10.49 -21.33
CA LYS A 278 21.55 -11.91 -21.68
C LYS A 278 21.03 -12.10 -23.12
N GLY A 279 20.75 -11.00 -23.83
CA GLY A 279 20.31 -11.00 -25.23
C GLY A 279 21.35 -10.44 -26.20
N LEU A 280 22.57 -10.22 -25.70
CA LEU A 280 23.82 -9.98 -26.44
C LEU A 280 24.69 -11.21 -26.24
#